data_AF-C6J167-F1
#
_entry.id   AF-C6J167-F1
#
_cell.length_a   1.000
_cell.length_b   1.000
_cell.length_c   1.000
_cell.angle_alpha   90.00
_cell.angle_beta   90.00
_cell.angle_gamma   90.00
#
_symmetry.space_group_name_H-M   'P 1'
#
loop_
_entity.id
_entity.type
_entity.pdbx_description
1 polymer ?
#
loop_
_entity_poly.entity_id
_entity_poly.type
_entity_poly.pdbx_seq_one_letter_code
_entity_poly.pdbx_strand_id
1 'polypeptide(L)'
;MIQIGGRTYELIRNYRDAWDPEAFKQRYSEVLDRYDYIIGDWGYEKLRLKGFLRDNHPKANRDTAYSGITDYINEYCNFGCAYFVLQKVRDNHKDKDAAKDKDAGNGKDVQVQETETAPE
;
A
#
# COMPACT_ATOMS: atom_id res chain seq x y z
N MET A 1 6.00 1.66 -14.14
CA MET A 1 4.56 1.89 -14.34
C MET A 1 3.97 0.68 -15.06
N ILE A 2 2.77 0.28 -14.68
CA ILE A 2 2.05 -0.92 -15.14
C ILE A 2 0.73 -0.46 -15.73
N GLN A 3 0.37 -0.90 -16.94
CA GLN A 3 -0.87 -0.48 -17.59
C GLN A 3 -1.85 -1.65 -17.71
N ILE A 4 -3.05 -1.49 -17.14
CA ILE A 4 -4.13 -2.48 -17.18
C ILE A 4 -5.49 -1.80 -17.13
N GLY A 5 -6.49 -2.30 -17.86
CA GLY A 5 -7.85 -1.72 -17.84
C GLY A 5 -7.93 -0.25 -18.29
N GLY A 6 -6.94 0.25 -19.05
CA GLY A 6 -6.84 1.67 -19.38
C GLY A 6 -6.40 2.56 -18.20
N ARG A 7 -5.87 1.97 -17.13
CA ARG A 7 -5.31 2.66 -15.96
C ARG A 7 -3.82 2.42 -15.84
N THR A 8 -3.12 3.41 -15.30
CA THR A 8 -1.70 3.30 -14.95
C THR A 8 -1.57 3.04 -13.45
N TYR A 9 -0.75 2.07 -13.08
CA TYR A 9 -0.41 1.70 -11.72
C TYR A 9 1.10 1.76 -11.48
N GLU A 10 1.50 1.97 -10.24
CA GLU A 10 2.88 1.98 -9.78
C GLU A 10 3.06 0.98 -8.64
N LEU A 11 4.15 0.21 -8.68
CA LEU A 11 4.48 -0.78 -7.65
C LEU A 11 5.18 -0.07 -6.50
N ILE A 12 4.43 0.28 -5.46
CA ILE A 12 4.95 1.02 -4.30
C ILE A 12 5.54 0.10 -3.22
N ARG A 13 5.18 -1.20 -3.23
CA ARG A 13 5.76 -2.20 -2.33
C ARG A 13 5.77 -3.58 -2.97
N ASN A 14 6.90 -4.26 -2.90
CA ASN A 14 7.08 -5.66 -3.29
C ASN A 14 7.75 -6.38 -2.11
N TYR A 15 7.08 -7.38 -1.53
CA TYR A 15 7.58 -8.16 -0.40
C TYR A 15 7.71 -9.63 -0.80
N ARG A 16 8.94 -10.17 -0.72
CA ARG A 16 9.31 -11.53 -1.15
C ARG A 16 9.06 -11.81 -2.64
N ASP A 17 9.32 -10.82 -3.50
CA ASP A 17 9.15 -10.93 -4.96
C ASP A 17 7.76 -11.45 -5.40
N ALA A 18 6.73 -10.99 -4.69
CA ALA A 18 5.33 -11.30 -4.94
C ALA A 18 4.80 -10.75 -6.28
N TRP A 19 5.48 -9.75 -6.86
CA TRP A 19 5.01 -9.08 -8.06
C TRP A 19 5.21 -9.94 -9.32
N ASP A 20 4.12 -10.57 -9.76
CA ASP A 20 4.01 -11.20 -11.07
C ASP A 20 2.99 -10.42 -11.94
N PRO A 21 3.43 -9.76 -13.02
CA PRO A 21 2.55 -8.98 -13.89
C PRO A 21 1.55 -9.86 -14.67
N GLU A 22 1.89 -11.11 -14.98
CA GLU A 22 1.04 -12.02 -15.75
C GLU A 22 -0.06 -12.62 -14.86
N ALA A 23 0.30 -13.10 -13.65
CA ALA A 23 -0.68 -13.52 -12.66
C ALA A 23 -1.61 -12.37 -12.23
N PHE A 24 -1.08 -11.16 -12.02
CA PHE A 24 -1.89 -9.97 -11.75
C PHE A 24 -2.89 -9.69 -12.88
N LYS A 25 -2.43 -9.72 -14.13
CA LYS A 25 -3.27 -9.47 -15.30
C LYS A 25 -4.38 -10.50 -15.46
N GLN A 26 -4.10 -11.78 -15.23
CA GLN A 26 -5.10 -12.86 -15.27
C GLN A 26 -6.15 -12.74 -14.16
N ARG A 27 -5.78 -12.17 -13.00
CA ARG A 27 -6.68 -12.05 -11.84
C ARG A 27 -7.40 -10.71 -11.74
N TYR A 28 -6.97 -9.70 -12.49
CA TYR A 28 -7.53 -8.35 -12.50
C TYR A 28 -9.02 -8.35 -12.87
N SER A 29 -9.76 -7.40 -12.30
CA SER A 29 -11.16 -7.15 -12.61
C SER A 29 -11.41 -5.66 -12.63
N GLU A 30 -12.24 -5.19 -13.56
CA GLU A 30 -12.67 -3.78 -13.65
C GLU A 30 -13.36 -3.27 -12.38
N VAL A 31 -13.87 -4.17 -11.52
CA VAL A 31 -14.37 -3.80 -10.18
C VAL A 31 -13.26 -3.17 -9.32
N LEU A 32 -11.98 -3.43 -9.61
CA LEU A 32 -10.84 -2.84 -8.91
C LEU A 32 -10.55 -1.38 -9.34
N ASP A 33 -11.05 -0.91 -10.49
CA ASP A 33 -10.81 0.45 -11.00
C ASP A 33 -11.28 1.56 -10.05
N ARG A 34 -12.27 1.27 -9.21
CA ARG A 34 -12.83 2.20 -8.22
C ARG A 34 -11.92 2.49 -7.02
N TYR A 35 -10.82 1.75 -6.88
CA TYR A 35 -9.90 1.84 -5.75
C TYR A 35 -8.63 2.62 -6.14
N ASP A 36 -8.06 3.34 -5.17
CA ASP A 36 -6.80 4.08 -5.36
C ASP A 36 -5.57 3.16 -5.18
N TYR A 37 -5.73 2.05 -4.47
CA TYR A 37 -4.68 1.05 -4.24
C TYR A 37 -5.22 -0.36 -4.50
N ILE A 38 -4.33 -1.27 -4.93
CA ILE A 38 -4.62 -2.69 -5.07
C ILE A 38 -3.51 -3.47 -4.36
N ILE A 39 -3.89 -4.33 -3.43
CA ILE A 39 -3.00 -5.34 -2.87
C ILE A 39 -3.15 -6.62 -3.65
N GLY A 40 -2.01 -7.23 -3.98
CA GLY A 40 -1.95 -8.63 -4.36
C GLY A 40 -1.22 -9.43 -3.28
N ASP A 41 -1.86 -10.44 -2.73
CA ASP A 41 -1.26 -11.34 -1.74
C ASP A 41 -1.39 -12.81 -2.17
N TRP A 42 -0.41 -13.62 -1.79
CA TRP A 42 -0.33 -15.03 -2.19
C TRP A 42 -0.77 -15.95 -1.05
N GLY A 43 -2.05 -16.35 -1.07
CA GLY A 43 -2.62 -17.33 -0.14
C GLY A 43 -2.78 -18.69 -0.82
N TYR A 44 -2.13 -19.75 -0.30
CA TYR A 44 -2.18 -21.11 -0.86
C TYR A 44 -1.88 -21.14 -2.37
N GLU A 45 -0.78 -20.49 -2.77
CA GLU A 45 -0.32 -20.36 -4.17
C GLU A 45 -1.31 -19.66 -5.12
N LYS A 46 -2.37 -19.04 -4.59
CA LYS A 46 -3.35 -18.29 -5.36
C LYS A 46 -3.23 -16.80 -5.06
N LEU A 47 -3.03 -16.01 -6.11
CA LEU A 47 -3.08 -14.57 -6.03
C LEU A 47 -4.50 -14.10 -5.70
N ARG A 48 -4.62 -13.36 -4.60
CA ARG A 48 -5.82 -12.65 -4.17
C ARG A 48 -5.61 -11.16 -4.43
N LEU A 49 -6.58 -10.50 -5.05
CA LEU A 49 -6.54 -9.05 -5.27
C LEU A 49 -7.59 -8.37 -4.41
N LYS A 50 -7.17 -7.36 -3.64
CA LYS A 50 -8.04 -6.56 -2.76
C LYS A 50 -7.81 -5.07 -3.02
N GLY A 51 -8.89 -4.35 -3.32
CA GLY A 51 -8.85 -2.91 -3.53
C GLY A 51 -9.02 -2.11 -2.24
N PHE A 52 -8.24 -1.03 -2.10
CA PHE A 52 -8.28 -0.07 -0.99
C PHE A 52 -8.35 1.37 -1.51
N LEU A 53 -8.97 2.25 -0.71
CA LEU A 53 -9.13 3.67 -0.97
C LEU A 53 -8.09 4.46 -0.16
N ARG A 54 -7.79 5.71 -0.57
CA ARG A 54 -7.06 6.64 0.28
C ARG A 54 -7.85 6.92 1.56
N ASP A 55 -7.18 7.11 2.69
CA ASP A 55 -7.82 7.29 4.01
C ASP A 55 -8.81 8.47 4.03
N ASN A 56 -8.49 9.55 3.31
CA ASN A 56 -9.34 10.74 3.19
C ASN A 56 -10.46 10.61 2.12
N HIS A 57 -10.80 9.40 1.67
CA HIS A 57 -11.87 9.20 0.70
C HIS A 57 -13.23 9.04 1.41
N PRO A 58 -14.31 9.75 1.01
CA PRO A 58 -15.58 9.80 1.76
C PRO A 58 -16.38 8.49 1.79
N LYS A 59 -15.88 7.43 1.15
CA LYS A 59 -16.42 6.06 1.18
C LYS A 59 -15.41 5.03 1.72
N ALA A 60 -14.30 5.48 2.30
CA ALA A 60 -13.35 4.62 2.97
C ALA A 60 -13.84 4.31 4.38
N ASN A 61 -13.89 3.02 4.72
CA ASN A 61 -14.05 2.52 6.08
C ASN A 61 -12.69 1.94 6.49
N ARG A 62 -12.48 1.64 7.78
CA ARG A 62 -11.18 1.12 8.26
C ARG A 62 -10.68 -0.08 7.44
N ASP A 63 -11.56 -1.02 7.11
CA ASP A 63 -11.22 -2.26 6.38
C ASP A 63 -11.06 -2.06 4.85
N THR A 64 -11.29 -0.85 4.34
CA THR A 64 -11.13 -0.46 2.93
C THR A 64 -10.24 0.77 2.73
N ALA A 65 -9.69 1.33 3.80
CA ALA A 65 -8.76 2.45 3.79
C ALA A 65 -7.30 1.98 3.71
N TYR A 66 -6.41 2.83 3.23
CA TYR A 66 -4.97 2.52 3.11
C TYR A 66 -4.33 2.19 4.48
N SER A 67 -4.77 2.82 5.56
CA SER A 67 -4.39 2.47 6.93
C SER A 67 -4.69 1.01 7.31
N GLY A 68 -5.83 0.45 6.87
CA GLY A 68 -6.23 -0.93 7.13
C GLY A 68 -5.48 -2.00 6.35
N ILE A 69 -4.56 -1.62 5.45
CA ILE A 69 -3.72 -2.54 4.66
C ILE A 69 -2.88 -3.43 5.56
N THR A 70 -2.27 -2.85 6.60
CA THR A 70 -1.39 -3.59 7.53
C THR A 70 -2.19 -4.65 8.29
N ASP A 71 -3.39 -4.28 8.76
CA ASP A 71 -4.30 -5.20 9.46
C ASP A 71 -4.75 -6.33 8.53
N TYR A 72 -5.13 -6.01 7.29
CA TYR A 72 -5.48 -7.01 6.28
C TYR A 72 -4.34 -8.00 6.00
N ILE A 73 -3.10 -7.52 5.89
CA ILE A 73 -1.95 -8.41 5.71
C ILE A 73 -1.76 -9.29 6.96
N ASN A 74 -1.81 -8.72 8.16
CA ASN A 74 -1.62 -9.48 9.40
C ASN A 74 -2.72 -10.52 9.65
N GLU A 75 -3.97 -10.26 9.24
CA GLU A 75 -5.12 -11.15 9.45
C GLU A 75 -5.25 -12.23 8.35
N TYR A 76 -4.96 -11.89 7.08
CA TYR A 76 -5.22 -12.78 5.94
C TYR A 76 -3.97 -13.34 5.25
N CYS A 77 -2.79 -12.76 5.43
CA CYS A 77 -1.52 -13.19 4.82
C CYS A 77 -0.80 -14.15 5.78
N ASN A 78 -0.92 -15.46 5.55
CA ASN A 78 -0.34 -16.51 6.40
C ASN A 78 1.18 -16.39 6.59
N PHE A 79 1.75 -17.14 7.55
CA PHE A 79 3.21 -17.22 7.72
C PHE A 79 3.92 -17.53 6.39
N GLY A 80 4.86 -16.65 6.02
CA GLY A 80 5.64 -16.77 4.79
C GLY A 80 5.02 -16.13 3.54
N CYS A 81 3.78 -15.65 3.62
CA CYS A 81 3.02 -15.03 2.55
C CYS A 81 3.78 -13.86 1.89
N ALA A 82 3.83 -13.90 0.56
CA ALA A 82 4.38 -12.86 -0.29
C ALA A 82 3.24 -11.90 -0.68
N TYR A 83 3.50 -10.59 -0.71
CA TYR A 83 2.51 -9.60 -1.14
C TYR A 83 3.14 -8.40 -1.85
N PHE A 84 2.34 -7.73 -2.66
CA PHE A 84 2.68 -6.47 -3.30
C PHE A 84 1.54 -5.46 -3.13
N VAL A 85 1.90 -4.17 -3.23
CA VAL A 85 0.94 -3.07 -3.22
C VAL A 85 1.17 -2.20 -4.46
N LEU A 86 0.12 -2.05 -5.25
CA LEU A 86 0.04 -1.10 -6.36
C LEU A 86 -0.71 0.15 -5.92
N GLN A 87 -0.20 1.31 -6.32
CA GLN A 87 -0.91 2.59 -6.28
C GLN A 87 -1.40 2.94 -7.68
N LYS A 88 -2.63 3.42 -7.80
CA LYS A 88 -3.18 3.95 -9.05
C LYS A 88 -2.55 5.32 -9.32
N VAL A 89 -1.83 5.44 -10.43
CA VAL A 89 -1.33 6.73 -10.90
C VAL A 89 -2.53 7.52 -11.40
N ARG A 90 -2.71 8.71 -10.85
CA ARG A 90 -3.72 9.66 -11.31
C ARG A 90 -3.10 10.45 -12.45
N ASP A 91 -3.60 10.27 -13.66
CA ASP A 91 -3.32 11.22 -14.75
C ASP A 91 -3.77 12.61 -14.29
N ASN A 92 -2.84 13.56 -14.23
CA ASN A 92 -3.05 14.92 -13.68
C ASN A 92 -4.01 15.80 -14.51
N HIS A 93 -4.84 15.20 -15.36
CA HIS A 93 -5.81 15.88 -16.20
C HIS A 93 -7.22 15.81 -15.58
N LYS A 94 -7.49 16.77 -14.68
CA LYS A 94 -8.78 17.06 -14.02
C LYS A 94 -9.21 16.12 -12.87
N ASP A 95 -8.56 16.27 -11.73
CA ASP A 95 -9.26 16.23 -10.45
C ASP A 95 -8.53 17.14 -9.46
N LYS A 96 -9.18 18.22 -9.00
CA LYS A 96 -8.53 19.32 -8.27
C LYS A 96 -8.77 19.28 -6.76
N ASP A 97 -9.20 18.12 -6.27
CA ASP A 97 -9.63 17.90 -4.90
C ASP A 97 -8.84 16.76 -4.23
N ALA A 98 -8.53 16.94 -2.95
CA ALA A 98 -7.71 16.04 -2.11
C ALA A 98 -6.20 15.94 -2.46
N ALA A 99 -5.58 17.06 -2.84
CA ALA A 99 -4.12 17.27 -2.79
C ALA A 99 -3.73 18.18 -1.61
N LYS A 100 -4.02 17.75 -0.38
CA LYS A 100 -3.47 18.34 0.84
C LYS A 100 -3.47 17.29 1.94
N ASP A 101 -2.36 16.57 2.05
CA ASP A 101 -1.61 16.63 3.30
C ASP A 101 -0.11 16.42 3.06
N LYS A 102 0.71 17.05 3.90
CA LYS A 102 2.17 16.95 3.88
C LYS A 102 2.61 16.32 5.20
N ASP A 103 3.25 15.17 5.13
CA ASP A 103 4.16 14.72 6.18
C ASP A 103 5.34 14.01 5.50
N ALA A 104 6.60 14.44 5.55
CA ALA A 104 7.32 15.32 6.50
C ALA A 104 7.73 14.67 7.84
N GLY A 105 7.64 13.35 7.95
CA GLY A 105 8.28 12.52 8.97
C GLY A 105 9.81 12.52 8.89
N ASN A 106 10.41 13.63 9.31
CA ASN A 106 11.85 13.84 9.40
C ASN A 106 12.52 12.83 10.37
N GLY A 107 13.57 12.15 9.91
CA GLY A 107 14.40 11.30 10.79
C GLY A 107 15.11 12.11 11.89
N LYS A 108 15.11 11.58 13.11
CA LYS A 108 16.08 11.94 14.15
C LYS A 108 16.50 10.71 14.94
N ASP A 109 17.79 10.44 14.86
CA ASP A 109 18.56 9.65 15.80
C ASP A 109 18.24 10.04 17.25
N VAL A 110 17.95 9.05 18.09
CA VAL A 110 18.01 9.21 19.55
C VAL A 110 19.39 8.75 20.00
N GLN A 111 20.33 9.69 19.98
CA GLN A 111 21.61 9.54 20.66
C GLN A 111 21.41 9.86 22.14
N VAL A 112 21.45 8.82 22.99
CA VAL A 112 21.62 8.99 24.43
C VAL A 112 23.11 9.04 24.75
N GLN A 113 23.58 10.15 25.32
CA GLN A 113 24.91 10.30 25.92
C GLN A 113 24.79 10.77 27.36
N GLU A 114 25.82 10.46 28.15
CA GLU A 114 25.84 10.49 29.61
C GLU A 114 26.01 11.89 30.25
N THR A 115 25.37 12.05 31.42
CA THR A 115 25.73 12.90 32.57
C THR A 115 25.12 12.20 33.82
N GLU A 116 25.54 12.27 35.09
CA GLU A 116 26.62 12.89 35.90
C GLU A 116 26.93 11.87 37.05
N THR A 117 28.03 11.83 37.83
CA THR A 117 29.34 12.51 37.90
C THR A 117 30.26 11.69 38.86
N ALA A 118 31.45 12.17 39.21
CA ALA A 118 32.55 11.51 39.94
C ALA A 118 32.35 11.33 41.49
N PRO A 119 33.24 10.60 42.21
CA PRO A 119 33.04 10.17 43.60
C PRO A 119 33.60 11.14 44.66
N GLU A 120 33.23 10.89 45.92
CA GLU A 120 33.88 11.38 47.15
C GLU A 120 34.20 10.17 48.07
#